data_AF-A0A958FFR8-F1
#
_entry.id   AF-A0A958FFR8-F1
#
_cell.length_a   1.000
_cell.length_b   1.000
_cell.length_c   1.000
_cell.angle_alpha   90.00
_cell.angle_beta   90.00
_cell.angle_gamma   90.00
#
_symmetry.space_group_name_H-M   'P 1'
#
loop_
_entity.id
_entity.type
_entity.pdbx_description
1 polymer ?
#
loop_
_entity_poly.entity_id
_entity_poly.type
_entity_poly.pdbx_seq_one_letter_code
_entity_poly.pdbx_strand_id
1 'polypeptide(L)'
;QANLNRVFIENRYEQNKADLKQAEEALKEFSEKYGVVSLPEQMQAAIDVAANLESQIAIKEVELEALRVTLNPTHSRVQLTELEIRQLNKKLAELKSGAEGDSGLDIFPSFSEAPQLGMTYLRLKRELEVQNAIFQFLTQQYEQAKIQETRETPIVETLDEAAVPVRRDSPKRALLVLFSGVLAVLLSAIYVLVVEYLNRLKETDIDRYQKIVYVAQGINVFKSQKPPAD
;
A
#
# COMPACT_ATOMS: atom_id res chain seq x y z
N GLN A 1 -6.58 -4.05 9.02
CA GLN A 1 -6.37 -2.63 8.63
C GLN A 1 -5.37 -2.52 7.48
N ALA A 2 -4.38 -3.44 7.35
CA ALA A 2 -3.43 -3.45 6.23
C ALA A 2 -4.04 -3.50 4.81
N ASN A 3 -5.13 -4.23 4.59
CA ASN A 3 -5.79 -4.29 3.26
C ASN A 3 -6.26 -2.90 2.77
N LEU A 4 -6.91 -2.12 3.64
CA LEU A 4 -7.38 -0.76 3.31
C LEU A 4 -6.21 0.18 3.00
N ASN A 5 -5.10 0.06 3.72
CA ASN A 5 -3.89 0.83 3.47
C ASN A 5 -3.26 0.47 2.11
N ARG A 6 -3.14 -0.83 1.78
CA ARG A 6 -2.65 -1.26 0.46
C ARG A 6 -3.51 -0.69 -0.67
N VAL A 7 -4.83 -0.83 -0.58
CA VAL A 7 -5.76 -0.31 -1.60
C VAL A 7 -5.64 1.20 -1.75
N PHE A 8 -5.49 1.94 -0.65
CA PHE A 8 -5.27 3.39 -0.71
C PHE A 8 -3.97 3.75 -1.45
N ILE A 9 -2.85 3.09 -1.10
CA ILE A 9 -1.56 3.33 -1.74
C ILE A 9 -1.59 2.91 -3.22
N GLU A 10 -2.25 1.81 -3.54
CA GLU A 10 -2.47 1.33 -4.92
C GLU A 10 -3.18 2.37 -5.78
N ASN A 11 -4.29 2.93 -5.27
CA ASN A 11 -5.03 3.96 -6.01
C ASN A 11 -4.17 5.21 -6.24
N ARG A 12 -3.38 5.63 -5.24
CA ARG A 12 -2.46 6.77 -5.39
C ARG A 12 -1.33 6.46 -6.37
N TYR A 13 -0.82 5.23 -6.38
CA TYR A 13 0.20 4.76 -7.30
C TYR A 13 -0.29 4.78 -8.75
N GLU A 14 -1.49 4.24 -9.01
CA GLU A 14 -2.07 4.25 -10.35
C GLU A 14 -2.43 5.67 -10.82
N GLN A 15 -2.92 6.53 -9.91
CA GLN A 15 -3.12 7.95 -10.22
C GLN A 15 -1.80 8.63 -10.62
N ASN A 16 -0.75 8.47 -9.81
CA ASN A 16 0.55 9.07 -10.10
C ASN A 16 1.19 8.53 -11.39
N LYS A 17 0.96 7.27 -11.77
CA LYS A 17 1.38 6.76 -13.09
C LYS A 17 0.71 7.52 -14.23
N ALA A 18 -0.57 7.87 -14.10
CA ALA A 18 -1.26 8.68 -15.09
C ALA A 18 -0.70 10.11 -15.12
N ASP A 19 -0.50 10.72 -13.94
CA ASP A 19 0.06 12.08 -13.82
C ASP A 19 1.51 12.16 -14.36
N LEU A 20 2.32 11.13 -14.08
CA LEU A 20 3.69 11.00 -14.58
C LEU A 20 3.70 10.91 -16.11
N LYS A 21 2.85 10.05 -16.68
CA LYS A 21 2.72 9.94 -18.13
C LYS A 21 2.31 11.27 -18.77
N GLN A 22 1.39 12.01 -18.15
CA GLN A 22 0.99 13.33 -18.62
C GLN A 22 2.15 14.32 -18.58
N ALA A 23 2.98 14.31 -17.52
CA ALA A 23 4.16 15.16 -17.43
C ALA A 23 5.22 14.80 -18.47
N GLU A 24 5.44 13.50 -18.73
CA GLU A 24 6.33 13.00 -19.79
C GLU A 24 5.85 13.44 -21.18
N GLU A 25 4.56 13.26 -21.48
CA GLU A 25 3.95 13.68 -22.74
C GLU A 25 4.06 15.19 -22.95
N ALA A 26 3.77 16.00 -21.91
CA ALA A 26 3.88 17.46 -21.99
C ALA A 26 5.32 17.93 -22.25
N LEU A 27 6.31 17.30 -21.61
CA LEU A 27 7.72 17.61 -21.88
C LEU A 27 8.13 17.16 -23.29
N LYS A 28 7.68 15.98 -23.73
CA LYS A 28 7.94 15.46 -25.07
C LYS A 28 7.36 16.38 -26.15
N GLU A 29 6.09 16.77 -26.03
CA GLU A 29 5.41 17.66 -26.99
C GLU A 29 6.14 19.01 -27.09
N PHE A 30 6.57 19.55 -25.96
CA PHE A 30 7.38 20.75 -25.93
C PHE A 30 8.72 20.56 -26.66
N SER A 31 9.43 19.47 -26.35
CA SER A 31 10.71 19.14 -26.99
C SER A 31 10.57 18.93 -28.50
N GLU A 32 9.53 18.24 -28.96
CA GLU A 32 9.27 18.01 -30.38
C GLU A 32 8.89 19.30 -31.11
N LYS A 33 8.04 20.13 -30.50
CA LYS A 33 7.59 21.40 -31.09
C LYS A 33 8.74 22.38 -31.30
N TYR A 34 9.70 22.42 -30.39
CA TYR A 34 10.80 23.39 -30.41
C TYR A 34 12.15 22.77 -30.81
N GLY A 35 12.22 21.47 -31.12
CA GLY A 35 13.48 20.77 -31.44
C GLY A 35 14.48 20.72 -30.27
N VAL A 36 13.98 20.82 -29.04
CA VAL A 36 14.80 21.00 -27.83
C VAL A 36 14.98 19.68 -27.11
N VAL A 37 16.21 19.17 -27.07
CA VAL A 37 16.55 17.99 -26.25
C VAL A 37 16.90 18.42 -24.83
N SER A 38 17.65 19.51 -24.69
CA SER A 38 18.07 20.05 -23.40
C SER A 38 18.29 21.55 -23.51
N LEU A 39 17.27 22.31 -23.13
CA LEU A 39 17.28 23.76 -23.31
C LEU A 39 18.45 24.45 -22.59
N PRO A 40 18.78 24.12 -21.32
CA PRO A 40 19.86 24.80 -20.62
C PRO A 40 21.23 24.53 -21.26
N GLU A 41 21.49 23.29 -21.69
CA GLU A 41 22.77 22.90 -22.31
C GLU A 41 22.91 23.50 -23.71
N GLN A 42 21.83 23.47 -24.50
CA GLN A 42 21.80 24.10 -25.83
C GLN A 42 21.99 25.62 -25.74
N MET A 43 21.35 26.29 -24.78
CA MET A 43 21.53 27.73 -24.57
C MET A 43 22.94 28.10 -24.14
N GLN A 44 23.55 27.32 -23.24
CA GLN A 44 24.93 27.55 -22.84
C GLN A 44 25.89 27.40 -24.03
N ALA A 45 25.73 26.33 -24.83
CA ALA A 45 26.52 26.14 -26.04
C ALA A 45 26.31 27.28 -27.07
N ALA A 46 25.07 27.74 -27.24
CA ALA A 46 24.76 28.88 -28.12
C ALA A 46 25.46 30.16 -27.65
N ILE A 47 25.46 30.44 -26.35
CA ILE A 47 26.16 31.60 -25.76
C ILE A 47 27.67 31.49 -26.02
N ASP A 48 28.26 30.32 -25.84
CA ASP A 48 29.69 30.12 -26.06
C ASP A 48 30.07 30.30 -27.55
N VAL A 49 29.23 29.82 -28.47
CA VAL A 49 29.42 30.05 -29.91
C VAL A 49 29.27 31.54 -30.25
N ALA A 50 28.26 32.21 -29.69
CA ALA A 50 28.05 33.64 -29.90
C ALA A 50 29.24 34.47 -29.38
N ALA A 51 29.76 34.16 -28.19
CA ALA A 51 30.93 34.84 -27.62
C ALA A 51 32.18 34.65 -28.50
N ASN A 52 32.39 33.45 -29.04
CA ASN A 52 33.49 33.18 -29.97
C ASN A 52 33.35 33.93 -31.30
N LEU A 53 32.13 34.07 -31.84
CA LEU A 53 31.87 34.85 -33.05
C LEU A 53 32.10 36.35 -32.80
N GLU A 54 31.58 36.89 -31.69
CA GLU A 54 31.79 38.28 -31.30
C GLU A 54 33.28 38.59 -31.10
N SER A 55 34.04 37.68 -30.48
CA SER A 55 35.49 37.81 -30.34
C SER A 55 36.21 37.86 -31.69
N GLN A 56 35.85 36.97 -32.63
CA GLN A 56 36.42 36.97 -33.98
C GLN A 56 36.09 38.24 -34.76
N ILE A 57 34.85 38.73 -34.64
CA ILE A 57 34.43 40.00 -35.24
C ILE A 57 35.29 41.15 -34.70
N ALA A 58 35.42 41.27 -33.37
CA ALA A 58 36.21 42.32 -32.75
C ALA A 58 37.68 42.30 -33.19
N ILE A 59 38.31 41.11 -33.25
CA ILE A 59 39.67 40.95 -33.75
C ILE A 59 39.78 41.43 -35.21
N LYS A 60 38.82 41.05 -36.05
CA LYS A 60 38.80 41.42 -37.47
C LYS A 60 38.52 42.90 -37.69
N GLU A 61 37.70 43.53 -36.85
CA GLU A 61 37.46 44.97 -36.88
C GLU A 61 38.73 45.75 -36.55
N VAL A 62 39.50 45.32 -35.55
CA VAL A 62 40.82 45.91 -35.25
C VAL A 62 41.79 45.71 -36.43
N GLU A 63 41.81 44.52 -37.05
CA GLU A 63 42.61 44.26 -38.26
C GLU A 63 42.23 45.19 -39.41
N LEU A 64 40.93 45.35 -39.66
CA LEU A 64 40.40 46.24 -40.70
C LEU A 64 40.82 47.69 -40.48
N GLU A 65 40.73 48.17 -39.24
CA GLU A 65 41.10 49.55 -38.90
C GLU A 65 42.61 49.80 -39.13
N ALA A 66 43.47 48.88 -38.71
CA ALA A 66 44.91 48.96 -38.99
C ALA A 66 45.23 48.96 -40.50
N LEU A 67 44.49 48.17 -41.29
CA LEU A 67 44.62 48.15 -42.74
C LEU A 67 44.14 49.47 -43.38
N ARG A 68 43.06 50.07 -42.89
CA ARG A 68 42.54 51.36 -43.41
C ARG A 68 43.48 52.54 -43.13
N VAL A 69 44.29 52.48 -42.07
CA VAL A 69 45.32 53.49 -41.79
C VAL A 69 46.47 53.41 -42.81
N THR A 70 46.77 52.23 -43.32
CA THR A 70 47.96 51.98 -44.16
C THR A 70 47.67 51.79 -45.64
N LEU A 71 46.43 51.42 -46.00
CA LEU A 71 46.01 51.04 -47.35
C LEU A 71 44.78 51.84 -47.79
N ASN A 72 44.62 51.99 -49.11
CA ASN A 72 43.42 52.58 -49.69
C ASN A 72 42.18 51.68 -49.46
N PRO A 73 40.97 52.25 -49.33
CA PRO A 73 39.73 51.49 -49.13
C PRO A 73 39.44 50.46 -50.23
N THR A 74 39.93 50.70 -51.45
CA THR A 74 39.77 49.81 -52.61
C THR A 74 40.79 48.67 -52.66
N HIS A 75 41.77 48.62 -51.75
CA HIS A 75 42.76 47.55 -51.72
C HIS A 75 42.10 46.20 -51.40
N SER A 76 42.49 45.14 -52.11
CA SER A 76 41.87 43.81 -52.01
C SER A 76 41.80 43.26 -50.57
N ARG A 77 42.84 43.51 -49.74
CA ARG A 77 42.83 43.09 -48.33
C ARG A 77 41.73 43.75 -47.50
N VAL A 78 41.48 45.05 -47.70
CA VAL A 78 40.42 45.78 -46.97
C VAL A 78 39.06 45.20 -47.31
N GLN A 79 38.80 44.96 -48.61
CA GLN A 79 37.54 44.37 -49.07
C GLN A 79 37.33 42.93 -48.55
N LEU A 80 38.39 42.11 -48.52
CA LEU A 80 38.32 40.74 -48.02
C LEU A 80 37.98 40.73 -46.52
N THR A 81 38.66 41.55 -45.72
CA THR A 81 38.37 41.65 -44.28
C THR A 81 36.96 42.19 -44.01
N GLU A 82 36.48 43.17 -44.77
CA GLU A 82 35.08 43.64 -44.70
C GLU A 82 34.08 42.53 -45.04
N LEU A 83 34.38 41.71 -46.05
CA LEU A 83 33.56 40.56 -46.42
C LEU A 83 33.53 39.53 -45.29
N GLU A 84 34.68 39.20 -44.69
CA GLU A 84 34.78 38.28 -43.56
C GLU A 84 33.94 38.75 -42.37
N ILE A 85 34.07 40.03 -41.97
CA ILE A 85 33.28 40.64 -40.90
C ILE A 85 31.79 40.55 -41.22
N ARG A 86 31.38 40.82 -42.47
CA ARG A 86 29.98 40.71 -42.90
C ARG A 86 29.46 39.28 -42.77
N GLN A 87 30.25 38.28 -43.15
CA GLN A 87 29.86 36.87 -43.02
C GLN A 87 29.76 36.44 -41.56
N LEU A 88 30.69 36.86 -40.70
CA LEU A 88 30.64 36.58 -39.27
C LEU A 88 29.42 37.22 -38.62
N ASN A 89 29.13 38.49 -38.94
CA ASN A 89 27.93 39.17 -38.46
C ASN A 89 26.64 38.48 -38.93
N LYS A 90 26.61 38.00 -40.18
CA LYS A 90 25.48 37.23 -40.69
C LYS A 90 25.26 35.94 -39.88
N LYS A 91 26.32 35.16 -39.63
CA LYS A 91 26.24 33.95 -38.80
C LYS A 91 25.81 34.23 -37.36
N LEU A 92 26.30 35.33 -36.77
CA LEU A 92 25.88 35.76 -35.43
C LEU A 92 24.40 36.15 -35.40
N ALA A 93 23.91 36.82 -36.44
CA ALA A 93 22.49 37.18 -36.56
C ALA A 93 21.59 35.94 -36.78
N GLU A 94 22.02 34.98 -37.61
CA GLU A 94 21.34 33.70 -37.81
C GLU A 94 21.23 32.92 -36.49
N LEU A 95 22.32 32.89 -35.69
CA LEU A 95 22.32 32.29 -34.35
C LEU A 95 21.41 33.03 -33.36
N LYS A 96 21.41 34.38 -33.37
CA LYS A 96 20.57 35.20 -32.47
C LYS A 96 19.08 35.09 -32.78
N SER A 97 18.73 35.07 -34.06
CA SER A 97 17.33 35.05 -34.51
C SER A 97 16.71 33.67 -34.50
N GLY A 98 17.51 32.60 -34.53
CA GLY A 98 17.01 31.24 -34.74
C GLY A 98 16.53 31.13 -36.18
N ALA A 99 17.44 30.90 -37.13
CA ALA A 99 17.10 30.89 -38.54
C ALA A 99 16.21 29.68 -38.89
N GLU A 100 15.02 29.92 -39.43
CA GLU A 100 14.29 28.93 -40.22
C GLU A 100 15.05 28.69 -41.54
N GLY A 101 15.77 27.57 -41.64
CA GLY A 101 16.25 27.02 -42.91
C GLY A 101 17.73 26.60 -42.94
N ASP A 102 17.95 25.35 -43.41
CA ASP A 102 19.15 24.64 -43.95
C ASP A 102 20.58 25.02 -43.47
N SER A 103 20.69 25.79 -42.39
CA SER A 103 21.95 26.37 -41.92
C SER A 103 22.67 25.46 -40.91
N GLY A 104 22.10 24.28 -40.63
CA GLY A 104 22.62 23.32 -39.64
C GLY A 104 22.54 23.82 -38.18
N LEU A 105 21.96 25.01 -37.95
CA LEU A 105 21.81 25.66 -36.65
C LEU A 105 20.39 25.51 -36.05
N ASP A 106 19.53 24.68 -36.65
CA ASP A 106 18.16 24.38 -36.18
C ASP A 106 18.10 23.76 -34.76
N ILE A 107 19.26 23.43 -34.20
CA ILE A 107 19.42 22.83 -32.86
C ILE A 107 19.32 23.91 -31.77
N PHE A 108 19.51 25.19 -32.11
CA PHE A 108 19.50 26.30 -31.15
C PHE A 108 18.21 27.12 -31.25
N PRO A 109 17.49 27.32 -30.14
CA PRO A 109 16.35 28.21 -30.12
C PRO A 109 16.79 29.68 -30.25
N SER A 110 15.87 30.52 -30.72
CA SER A 110 16.09 31.97 -30.82
C SER A 110 16.41 32.58 -29.44
N PHE A 111 17.40 33.47 -29.38
CA PHE A 111 17.79 34.15 -28.14
C PHE A 111 16.68 35.07 -27.59
N SER A 112 15.80 35.58 -28.46
CA SER A 112 14.68 36.43 -28.04
C SER A 112 13.61 35.65 -27.27
N GLU A 113 13.37 34.39 -27.65
CA GLU A 113 12.37 33.54 -27.02
C GLU A 113 12.95 32.67 -25.89
N ALA A 114 14.28 32.55 -25.85
CA ALA A 114 15.01 31.70 -24.93
C ALA A 114 14.66 31.86 -23.44
N PRO A 115 14.47 33.07 -22.87
CA PRO A 115 14.11 33.18 -21.45
C PRO A 115 12.73 32.58 -21.13
N GLN A 116 11.74 32.82 -22.00
CA GLN A 116 10.37 32.34 -21.82
C GLN A 116 10.28 30.83 -22.07
N LEU A 117 10.94 30.36 -23.14
CA LEU A 117 11.06 28.94 -23.47
C LEU A 117 11.79 28.20 -22.34
N GLY A 118 12.88 28.80 -21.83
CA GLY A 118 13.68 28.36 -20.69
C GLY A 118 12.83 28.10 -19.46
N MET A 119 12.04 29.09 -19.06
CA MET A 119 11.17 28.95 -17.90
C MET A 119 10.08 27.90 -18.08
N THR A 120 9.54 27.77 -19.28
CA THR A 120 8.50 26.77 -19.58
C THR A 120 9.09 25.36 -19.51
N TYR A 121 10.22 25.13 -20.16
CA TYR A 121 10.96 23.87 -20.10
C TYR A 121 11.30 23.48 -18.65
N LEU A 122 11.84 24.42 -17.87
CA LEU A 122 12.20 24.18 -16.47
C LEU A 122 10.98 23.82 -15.60
N ARG A 123 9.81 24.39 -15.87
CA ARG A 123 8.57 24.02 -15.18
C ARG A 123 8.13 22.60 -15.53
N LEU A 124 8.12 22.25 -16.82
CA LEU A 124 7.77 20.92 -17.29
C LEU A 124 8.73 19.84 -16.75
N LYS A 125 10.04 20.11 -16.84
CA LYS A 125 11.07 19.22 -16.29
C LYS A 125 10.90 19.03 -14.78
N ARG A 126 10.63 20.11 -14.04
CA ARG A 126 10.40 20.03 -12.59
C ARG A 126 9.15 19.23 -12.26
N GLU A 127 8.06 19.41 -13.01
CA GLU A 127 6.84 18.62 -12.82
C GLU A 127 7.13 17.13 -13.04
N LEU A 128 7.83 16.78 -14.12
CA LEU A 128 8.27 15.41 -14.39
C LEU A 128 9.12 14.85 -13.24
N GLU A 129 10.09 15.61 -12.74
CA GLU A 129 10.94 15.21 -11.61
C GLU A 129 10.12 14.99 -10.33
N VAL A 130 9.15 15.86 -10.05
CA VAL A 130 8.25 15.72 -8.89
C VAL A 130 7.39 14.46 -9.02
N GLN A 131 6.76 14.23 -10.17
CA GLN A 131 5.94 13.05 -10.39
C GLN A 131 6.76 11.77 -10.31
N ASN A 132 7.99 11.77 -10.82
CA ASN A 132 8.91 10.64 -10.72
C ASN A 132 9.34 10.38 -9.26
N ALA A 133 9.59 11.43 -8.47
CA ALA A 133 9.90 11.28 -7.05
C ALA A 133 8.70 10.67 -6.27
N ILE A 134 7.48 11.13 -6.57
CA ILE A 134 6.25 10.56 -6.00
C ILE A 134 6.09 9.09 -6.44
N PHE A 135 6.37 8.77 -7.70
CA PHE A 135 6.31 7.40 -8.23
C PHE A 135 7.25 6.47 -7.48
N GLN A 136 8.51 6.86 -7.31
CA GLN A 136 9.51 6.09 -6.58
C GLN A 136 9.07 5.86 -5.12
N PHE A 137 8.59 6.92 -4.46
CA PHE A 137 8.09 6.83 -3.10
C PHE A 137 6.87 5.91 -2.97
N LEU A 138 5.86 6.07 -3.83
CA LEU A 138 4.65 5.25 -3.81
C LEU A 138 4.93 3.79 -4.18
N THR A 139 5.87 3.53 -5.09
CA THR A 139 6.33 2.17 -5.41
C THR A 139 6.87 1.48 -4.17
N GLN A 140 7.76 2.17 -3.44
CA GLN A 140 8.32 1.65 -2.19
C GLN A 140 7.23 1.39 -1.15
N GLN A 141 6.29 2.33 -0.96
CA GLN A 141 5.18 2.17 -0.02
C GLN A 141 4.22 1.05 -0.42
N TYR A 142 3.97 0.85 -1.71
CA TYR A 142 3.08 -0.19 -2.23
C TYR A 142 3.63 -1.58 -1.93
N GLU A 143 4.91 -1.82 -2.20
CA GLU A 143 5.56 -3.10 -1.89
C GLU A 143 5.61 -3.36 -0.38
N GLN A 144 5.88 -2.33 0.43
CA GLN A 144 5.81 -2.46 1.89
C GLN A 144 4.39 -2.81 2.36
N ALA A 145 3.36 -2.15 1.81
CA ALA A 145 1.97 -2.42 2.17
C ALA A 145 1.53 -3.84 1.78
N LYS A 146 2.00 -4.36 0.64
CA LYS A 146 1.75 -5.73 0.18
C LYS A 146 2.38 -6.79 1.10
N ILE A 147 3.60 -6.53 1.56
CA ILE A 147 4.26 -7.38 2.57
C ILE A 147 3.48 -7.37 3.89
N GLN A 148 3.05 -6.19 4.35
CA GLN A 148 2.32 -6.05 5.60
C GLN A 148 0.94 -6.73 5.56
N GLU A 149 0.22 -6.62 4.45
CA GLU A 149 -1.05 -7.34 4.25
C GLU A 149 -0.85 -8.85 4.34
N THR A 150 0.20 -9.38 3.71
CA THR A 150 0.50 -10.82 3.76
C THR A 150 0.84 -11.28 5.18
N ARG A 151 1.55 -10.45 5.97
CA ARG A 151 1.89 -10.73 7.38
C ARG A 151 0.70 -10.66 8.32
N GLU A 152 -0.21 -9.71 8.12
CA GLU A 152 -1.42 -9.54 8.93
C GLU A 152 -2.53 -10.52 8.56
N THR A 153 -2.42 -11.20 7.43
CA THR A 153 -3.33 -12.29 7.09
C THR A 153 -2.99 -13.45 8.03
N PRO A 154 -3.88 -13.85 8.95
CA PRO A 154 -3.59 -14.95 9.85
C PRO A 154 -3.38 -16.19 8.99
N ILE A 155 -2.15 -16.67 8.94
CA ILE A 155 -1.86 -18.02 8.48
C ILE A 155 -2.59 -18.89 9.50
N VAL A 156 -3.73 -19.46 9.11
CA VAL A 156 -4.39 -20.49 9.90
C VAL A 156 -3.48 -21.71 9.83
N GLU A 157 -2.42 -21.71 10.62
CA GLU A 157 -1.70 -22.93 10.96
C GLU A 157 -2.59 -23.68 11.95
N THR A 158 -3.10 -24.82 11.52
CA THR A 158 -3.69 -25.81 12.41
C THR A 158 -2.60 -26.28 13.37
N LEU A 159 -2.49 -25.64 14.54
CA LEU A 159 -1.46 -25.92 15.55
C LEU A 159 -1.57 -27.34 16.13
N ASP A 160 -2.80 -27.86 16.24
CA ASP A 160 -3.03 -29.25 16.63
C ASP A 160 -4.45 -29.66 16.20
N GLU A 161 -4.59 -30.87 15.69
CA GLU A 161 -5.90 -31.43 15.37
C GLU A 161 -6.57 -31.88 16.68
N ALA A 162 -7.86 -31.59 16.86
CA ALA A 162 -8.53 -31.85 18.13
C ALA A 162 -8.47 -33.35 18.51
N ALA A 163 -7.72 -33.67 19.57
CA ALA A 163 -7.63 -35.04 20.07
C ALA A 163 -8.99 -35.51 20.61
N VAL A 164 -9.55 -36.56 20.01
CA VAL A 164 -10.78 -37.19 20.50
C VAL A 164 -10.55 -37.79 21.90
N PRO A 165 -11.45 -37.55 22.88
CA PRO A 165 -11.26 -38.01 24.24
C PRO A 165 -11.37 -39.54 24.31
N VAL A 166 -10.29 -40.21 24.71
CA VAL A 166 -10.22 -41.68 24.88
C VAL A 166 -11.16 -42.17 25.99
N ARG A 167 -11.49 -41.32 26.97
CA ARG A 167 -12.37 -41.65 28.10
C ARG A 167 -13.52 -40.68 28.19
N ARG A 168 -14.72 -41.22 28.44
CA ARG A 168 -15.93 -40.42 28.69
C ARG A 168 -15.79 -39.71 30.03
N ASP A 169 -15.91 -38.38 30.00
CA ASP A 169 -15.81 -37.52 31.19
C ASP A 169 -17.05 -37.65 32.11
N SER A 170 -18.23 -37.90 31.53
CA SER A 170 -19.47 -38.07 32.29
C SER A 170 -20.50 -38.98 31.59
N PRO A 171 -21.41 -39.65 32.33
CA PRO A 171 -21.44 -39.85 33.78
C PRO A 171 -20.58 -41.04 34.25
N LYS A 172 -20.06 -40.98 35.50
CA LYS A 172 -19.22 -42.03 36.11
C LYS A 172 -20.07 -43.26 36.51
N ARG A 173 -20.37 -44.13 35.53
CA ARG A 173 -21.25 -45.31 35.68
C ARG A 173 -20.88 -46.22 36.85
N ALA A 174 -19.58 -46.41 37.11
CA ALA A 174 -19.11 -47.22 38.24
C ALA A 174 -19.56 -46.66 39.60
N LEU A 175 -19.59 -45.34 39.75
CA LEU A 175 -19.99 -44.68 40.98
C LEU A 175 -21.50 -44.82 41.23
N LEU A 176 -22.30 -44.76 40.17
CA LEU A 176 -23.75 -45.03 40.23
C LEU A 176 -24.07 -46.47 40.65
N VAL A 177 -23.37 -47.45 40.08
CA VAL A 177 -23.55 -48.87 40.42
C VAL A 177 -23.17 -49.13 41.88
N LEU A 178 -22.06 -48.54 42.34
CA LEU A 178 -21.63 -48.68 43.74
C LEU A 178 -22.66 -48.08 44.71
N PHE A 179 -23.17 -46.88 44.43
CA PHE A 179 -24.13 -46.21 45.30
C PHE A 179 -25.48 -46.95 45.36
N SER A 180 -25.99 -47.38 44.21
CA SER A 180 -27.24 -48.16 44.13
C SER A 180 -27.13 -49.53 44.80
N GLY A 181 -25.98 -50.21 44.66
CA GLY A 181 -25.71 -51.49 45.33
C GLY A 181 -25.70 -51.37 46.86
N VAL A 182 -25.00 -50.36 47.40
CA VAL A 182 -24.97 -50.10 48.85
C VAL A 182 -26.37 -49.79 49.37
N LEU A 183 -27.14 -48.97 48.65
CA LEU A 183 -28.50 -48.60 49.03
C LEU A 183 -29.44 -49.83 49.06
N ALA A 184 -29.32 -50.73 48.08
CA ALA A 184 -30.15 -51.93 48.00
C ALA A 184 -29.91 -52.89 49.18
N VAL A 185 -28.64 -53.09 49.58
CA VAL A 185 -28.28 -53.94 50.73
C VAL A 185 -28.84 -53.36 52.02
N LEU A 186 -28.71 -52.04 52.22
CA LEU A 186 -29.26 -51.37 53.40
C LEU A 186 -30.78 -51.50 53.49
N LEU A 187 -31.49 -51.27 52.38
CA LEU A 187 -32.95 -51.41 52.34
C LEU A 187 -33.39 -52.87 52.57
N SER A 188 -32.67 -53.84 52.02
CA SER A 188 -32.95 -55.27 52.26
C SER A 188 -32.77 -55.65 53.73
N ALA A 189 -31.71 -55.17 54.38
CA ALA A 189 -31.47 -55.44 55.80
C ALA A 189 -32.59 -54.84 56.67
N ILE A 190 -32.98 -53.58 56.40
CA ILE A 190 -34.11 -52.93 57.07
C ILE A 190 -35.41 -53.73 56.86
N TYR A 191 -35.68 -54.16 55.64
CA TYR A 191 -36.88 -54.95 55.34
C TYR A 191 -36.94 -56.25 56.13
N VAL A 192 -35.84 -57.02 56.17
CA VAL A 192 -35.77 -58.27 56.94
C VAL A 192 -35.96 -58.02 58.43
N LEU A 193 -35.32 -56.99 58.99
CA LEU A 193 -35.49 -56.63 60.39
C LEU A 193 -36.93 -56.23 60.73
N VAL A 194 -37.60 -55.48 59.85
CA VAL A 194 -39.01 -55.10 60.04
C VAL A 194 -39.92 -56.33 59.98
N VAL A 195 -39.73 -57.22 59.01
CA VAL A 195 -40.53 -58.45 58.91
C VAL A 195 -40.33 -59.36 60.12
N GLU A 196 -39.09 -59.57 60.55
CA GLU A 196 -38.77 -60.36 61.74
C GLU A 196 -39.34 -59.72 63.02
N TYR A 197 -39.24 -58.40 63.15
CA TYR A 197 -39.82 -57.66 64.28
C TYR A 197 -41.36 -57.79 64.32
N LEU A 198 -42.03 -57.68 63.17
CA LEU A 198 -43.48 -57.87 63.07
C LEU A 198 -43.90 -59.33 63.36
N ASN A 199 -43.12 -60.32 62.91
CA ASN A 199 -43.38 -61.73 63.19
C ASN A 199 -43.22 -62.04 64.67
N ARG A 200 -42.16 -61.54 65.33
CA ARG A 200 -41.96 -61.70 66.79
C ARG A 200 -43.05 -61.02 67.61
N LEU A 201 -43.50 -59.83 67.19
CA LEU A 201 -44.60 -59.13 67.87
C LEU A 201 -45.91 -59.93 67.82
N LYS A 202 -46.16 -60.65 66.72
CA LYS A 202 -47.36 -61.50 66.57
C LYS A 202 -47.38 -62.65 67.58
N GLU A 203 -46.22 -63.17 67.96
CA GLU A 203 -46.10 -64.33 68.88
C GLU A 203 -46.03 -63.92 70.35
N THR A 204 -45.39 -62.80 70.69
CA THR A 204 -45.11 -62.43 72.09
C THR A 204 -46.12 -61.44 72.69
N ASP A 205 -46.69 -60.51 71.89
CA ASP A 205 -47.49 -59.40 72.41
C ASP A 205 -48.57 -58.96 71.38
N ILE A 206 -49.70 -59.70 71.38
CA ILE A 206 -50.79 -59.58 70.40
C ILE A 206 -51.38 -58.15 70.37
N ASP A 207 -51.44 -57.47 71.51
CA ASP A 207 -52.01 -56.11 71.64
C ASP A 207 -51.16 -55.04 70.93
N ARG A 208 -49.82 -55.18 70.93
CA ARG A 208 -48.92 -54.26 70.20
C ARG A 208 -48.96 -54.51 68.70
N TYR A 209 -49.07 -55.77 68.28
CA TYR A 209 -49.22 -56.12 66.87
C TYR A 209 -50.49 -55.50 66.27
N GLN A 210 -51.62 -55.57 66.98
CA GLN A 210 -52.88 -54.95 66.53
C GLN A 210 -52.77 -53.43 66.40
N LYS A 211 -52.06 -52.73 67.30
CA LYS A 211 -51.82 -51.28 67.18
C LYS A 211 -51.00 -50.92 65.94
N ILE A 212 -49.95 -51.69 65.61
CA ILE A 212 -49.11 -51.44 64.43
C ILE A 212 -49.88 -51.69 63.14
N VAL A 213 -50.68 -52.76 63.09
CA VAL A 213 -51.56 -53.06 61.94
C VAL A 213 -52.63 -51.98 61.78
N TYR A 214 -53.24 -51.50 62.86
CA TYR A 214 -54.21 -50.41 62.84
C TYR A 214 -53.60 -49.10 62.31
N VAL A 215 -52.40 -48.73 62.76
CA VAL A 215 -51.68 -47.56 62.25
C VAL A 215 -51.31 -47.73 60.77
N ALA A 216 -50.84 -48.91 60.36
CA ALA A 216 -50.52 -49.20 58.96
C ALA A 216 -51.78 -49.14 58.06
N GLN A 217 -52.93 -49.62 58.54
CA GLN A 217 -54.22 -49.48 57.85
C GLN A 217 -54.68 -48.03 57.78
N GLY A 218 -54.47 -47.23 58.84
CA GLY A 218 -54.74 -45.79 58.84
C GLY A 218 -53.91 -45.00 57.82
N ILE A 219 -52.63 -45.37 57.64
CA ILE A 219 -51.76 -44.81 56.60
C ILE A 219 -52.28 -45.18 55.20
N ASN A 220 -52.80 -46.40 55.01
CA ASN A 220 -53.33 -46.86 53.73
C ASN A 220 -54.67 -46.17 53.37
N VAL A 221 -55.52 -45.88 54.37
CA VAL A 221 -56.76 -45.12 54.19
C VAL A 221 -56.48 -43.67 53.80
N PHE A 222 -55.47 -43.03 54.40
CA PHE A 222 -55.06 -41.65 54.05
C PHE A 222 -54.54 -41.53 52.61
N LYS A 223 -53.94 -42.59 52.06
CA LYS A 223 -53.47 -42.62 50.67
C LYS A 223 -54.62 -42.72 49.64
N SER A 224 -55.81 -43.16 50.05
CA SER A 224 -56.99 -43.27 49.17
C SER A 224 -57.84 -42.00 49.06
N GLN A 225 -57.60 -41.00 49.92
CA GLN A 225 -58.30 -39.70 49.91
C GLN A 225 -57.45 -38.56 49.34
N LYS A 226 -56.47 -38.86 48.48
CA LYS A 226 -55.76 -37.80 47.75
C LYS A 226 -56.66 -37.37 46.57
N PRO A 227 -57.10 -36.10 46.50
CA PRO A 227 -57.90 -35.64 45.36
C PRO A 227 -57.11 -35.73 44.05
N PRO A 228 -57.78 -35.91 42.89
CA PRO A 228 -57.11 -35.87 41.60
C PRO A 228 -56.36 -34.55 41.46
N ALA A 229 -55.13 -34.64 40.95
CA ALA A 229 -54.35 -33.48 40.58
C ALA A 229 -54.93 -32.90 39.28
N ASP A 230 -55.38 -31.65 39.33
CA ASP A 230 -55.46 -30.76 38.18
C ASP A 230 -54.11 -30.03 38.01
#